data_AF-A0AAF5CXI9-F1
#
_entry.id   AF-A0AAF5CXI9-F1
#
_cell.length_a   1.000
_cell.length_b   1.000
_cell.length_c   1.000
_cell.angle_alpha   90.00
_cell.angle_beta   90.00
_cell.angle_gamma   90.00
#
_symmetry.space_group_name_H-M   'P 1'
#
loop_
_entity.id
_entity.type
_entity.pdbx_description
1 polymer ?
#
loop_
_entity_poly.entity_id
_entity_poly.type
_entity_poly.pdbx_seq_one_letter_code
_entity_poly.pdbx_strand_id
1 'polypeptide(L)'
;MNSIVGDFKPKLHNVIVEQFIDSDKKIMMRSKFYYRKFNIEESLNKLFIFILETDQENDVEHYFKNYDTNNLHTFTIITVNETNIFKILNKVFSYGTKVKHLIIDINKCPTFIEFYEFLSKLTSIENISMINLCFLNDKIPTNMLLPIYKSLKKLTIRECQCTHFVNKKMLYNVINDNKQLYEININSYGISFEIDIIKFLKKKQMFHNYKSFDQCDERIITINFEYTENLSPLWNFNLLFFGWIYHHNCILSNYNYIQCTALKKCKKCNKIKKIQVGYRKIEKSTSILPYGALQTAKVIFSITLLIIFGCMNKYYNGLDVIETMLWCFSIFSIVSLIGHIFNGQQNLSETSDVICYIPFALLDFAIGIFASIVYTLGIVLFLKSLSHAYKDSTKLFISCIFGTINCLILVIIYSYYSYQLYKKSPNQTIYGIRSMIVEGDDIKHINLPNIESISVSFNPTTKPTSDRVFTNTTS
;
A
#
# COMPACT_ATOMS: atom_id res chain seq x y z
N MET A 1 46.21 11.93 4.44
CA MET A 1 45.75 12.80 3.35
C MET A 1 45.84 14.24 3.82
N ASN A 2 46.39 15.09 2.97
CA ASN A 2 47.06 16.36 3.31
C ASN A 2 46.18 17.35 4.07
N SER A 3 46.78 17.91 5.13
CA SER A 3 46.34 19.08 5.88
C SER A 3 46.02 20.23 4.93
N ILE A 4 44.74 20.56 4.80
CA ILE A 4 44.31 21.82 4.20
C ILE A 4 44.31 22.86 5.32
N VAL A 5 45.13 23.87 5.08
CA VAL A 5 45.30 25.11 5.83
C VAL A 5 43.97 25.89 5.86
N GLY A 6 43.51 26.26 7.07
CA GLY A 6 42.35 27.12 7.36
C GLY A 6 41.07 26.36 7.75
N ASP A 7 40.42 26.75 8.86
CA ASP A 7 39.23 26.14 9.54
C ASP A 7 37.93 25.92 8.70
N PHE A 8 38.01 25.89 7.38
CA PHE A 8 36.85 25.68 6.52
C PHE A 8 36.52 24.20 6.35
N LYS A 9 35.54 23.73 7.13
CA LYS A 9 34.89 22.43 6.89
C LYS A 9 34.22 22.43 5.50
N PRO A 10 34.39 21.40 4.66
CA PRO A 10 33.72 21.32 3.37
C PRO A 10 32.19 21.33 3.54
N LYS A 11 31.49 22.05 2.66
CA LYS A 11 30.03 22.17 2.73
C LYS A 11 29.33 20.95 2.15
N LEU A 12 28.51 20.29 2.98
CA LEU A 12 27.65 19.21 2.51
C LEU A 12 26.47 19.79 1.72
N HIS A 13 26.20 19.17 0.58
CA HIS A 13 25.08 19.50 -0.29
C HIS A 13 23.92 18.54 -0.05
N ASN A 14 24.15 17.24 -0.20
CA ASN A 14 23.15 16.21 0.08
C ASN A 14 23.72 15.19 1.06
N VAL A 15 22.87 14.67 1.93
CA VAL A 15 23.21 13.61 2.88
C VAL A 15 22.12 12.55 2.84
N ILE A 16 22.52 11.29 2.78
CA ILE A 16 21.64 10.14 2.99
C ILE A 16 22.23 9.35 4.14
N VAL A 17 21.46 9.08 5.18
CA VAL A 17 21.81 8.14 6.24
C VAL A 17 20.74 7.06 6.27
N GLU A 18 21.14 5.83 6.01
CA GLU A 18 20.23 4.68 6.01
C GLU A 18 20.77 3.59 6.94
N GLN A 19 19.87 2.96 7.68
CA GLN A 19 20.14 1.73 8.39
C GLN A 19 19.52 0.56 7.66
N PHE A 20 20.27 -0.53 7.64
CA PHE A 20 19.86 -1.77 7.02
C PHE A 20 20.38 -2.95 7.84
N ILE A 21 19.77 -4.11 7.64
CA ILE A 21 20.23 -5.37 8.23
C ILE A 21 21.01 -6.10 7.15
N ASP A 22 22.29 -6.37 7.40
CA ASP A 22 23.13 -7.12 6.47
C ASP A 22 22.82 -8.63 6.53
N SER A 23 23.45 -9.40 5.65
CA SER A 23 23.35 -10.86 5.55
C SER A 23 23.59 -11.57 6.90
N ASP A 24 24.50 -11.05 7.72
CA ASP A 24 24.83 -11.56 9.06
C ASP A 24 23.84 -11.12 10.16
N LYS A 25 22.70 -10.50 9.78
CA LYS A 25 21.70 -9.92 10.69
C LYS A 25 22.23 -8.79 11.59
N LYS A 26 23.38 -8.21 11.25
CA LYS A 26 23.92 -7.02 11.92
C LYS A 26 23.25 -5.76 11.40
N ILE A 27 22.98 -4.83 12.31
CA ILE A 27 22.49 -3.49 11.94
C ILE A 27 23.69 -2.68 11.43
N MET A 28 23.64 -2.32 10.16
CA MET A 28 24.64 -1.51 9.49
C MET A 28 24.09 -0.11 9.23
N MET A 29 24.99 0.87 9.19
CA MET A 29 24.69 2.23 8.74
C MET A 29 25.43 2.51 7.45
N ARG A 30 24.69 2.92 6.42
CA ARG A 30 25.26 3.50 5.20
C ARG A 30 24.99 5.00 5.19
N SER A 31 26.05 5.77 5.02
CA SER A 31 25.96 7.23 4.87
C SER A 31 26.56 7.66 3.54
N LYS A 32 25.80 8.40 2.72
CA LYS A 32 26.26 8.99 1.46
C LYS A 32 26.32 10.49 1.60
N PHE A 33 27.52 11.03 1.49
CA PHE A 33 27.81 12.46 1.63
C PHE A 33 28.17 13.05 0.28
N TYR A 34 27.37 14.01 -0.17
CA TYR A 34 27.61 14.72 -1.40
C TYR A 34 28.12 16.11 -1.06
N TYR A 35 29.37 16.42 -1.40
CA TYR A 35 29.96 17.73 -1.14
C TYR A 35 30.46 18.35 -2.45
N ARG A 36 30.43 19.68 -2.51
CA ARG A 36 31.01 20.42 -3.64
C ARG A 36 32.38 20.92 -3.23
N LYS A 37 33.38 20.63 -4.06
CA LYS A 37 34.73 21.19 -3.91
C LYS A 37 35.08 21.91 -5.21
N PHE A 38 35.55 23.14 -5.07
CA PHE A 38 36.07 23.91 -6.18
C PHE A 38 37.39 23.28 -6.62
N ASN A 39 37.47 22.86 -7.88
CA ASN A 39 38.73 22.42 -8.46
C ASN A 39 39.40 23.62 -9.15
N ILE A 40 40.54 24.05 -8.61
CA ILE A 40 41.31 25.18 -9.13
C ILE A 40 41.78 24.91 -10.57
N GLU A 41 42.16 23.67 -10.88
CA GLU A 41 42.70 23.29 -12.19
C GLU A 41 41.67 23.38 -13.32
N GLU A 42 40.39 23.14 -13.01
CA GLU A 42 39.33 23.11 -14.03
C GLU A 42 38.39 24.32 -13.95
N SER A 43 38.54 25.22 -12.98
CA SER A 43 37.60 26.31 -12.70
C SER A 43 36.13 25.85 -12.52
N LEU A 44 35.93 24.58 -12.16
CA LEU A 44 34.62 23.94 -12.06
C LEU A 44 34.35 23.44 -10.63
N ASN A 45 33.08 23.56 -10.22
CA ASN A 45 32.58 22.95 -8.99
C ASN A 45 32.28 21.48 -9.25
N LYS A 46 33.16 20.57 -8.81
CA LYS A 46 32.91 19.12 -8.86
C LYS A 46 32.09 18.69 -7.65
N LEU A 47 31.14 17.77 -7.89
CA LEU A 47 30.40 17.07 -6.85
C LEU A 47 31.14 15.78 -6.52
N PHE A 48 31.52 15.62 -5.26
CA PHE A 48 32.16 14.40 -4.75
C PHE A 48 31.14 13.62 -3.94
N ILE A 49 31.25 12.29 -3.99
CA ILE A 49 30.42 11.37 -3.22
C ILE A 49 31.36 10.58 -2.31
N PHE A 50 31.10 10.61 -1.01
CA PHE A 50 31.73 9.73 -0.06
C PHE A 50 30.68 8.77 0.49
N ILE A 51 30.98 7.46 0.47
CA ILE A 51 30.10 6.41 0.97
C ILE A 51 30.81 5.77 2.16
N LEU A 52 30.16 5.84 3.32
CA LEU A 52 30.55 5.14 4.53
C LEU A 52 29.58 3.98 4.75
N GLU A 53 30.09 2.78 4.94
CA GLU A 53 29.33 1.66 5.48
C GLU A 53 30.05 1.18 6.75
N THR A 54 29.35 1.18 7.87
CA THR A 54 29.93 0.87 9.18
C THR A 54 28.88 0.30 10.13
N ASP A 55 29.29 -0.58 11.04
CA ASP A 55 28.50 -0.99 12.20
C ASP A 55 28.78 -0.13 13.44
N GLN A 56 29.76 0.79 13.37
CA GLN A 56 30.17 1.65 14.47
C GLN A 56 29.48 3.03 14.42
N GLU A 57 28.69 3.34 15.45
CA GLU A 57 28.03 4.64 15.60
C GLU A 57 29.01 5.83 15.61
N ASN A 58 30.19 5.63 16.22
CA ASN A 58 31.21 6.67 16.35
C ASN A 58 31.78 7.14 15.01
N ASP A 59 31.81 6.26 13.99
CA ASP A 59 32.30 6.62 12.67
C ASP A 59 31.38 7.65 12.03
N VAL A 60 30.07 7.40 12.05
CA VAL A 60 29.07 8.33 11.50
C VAL A 60 29.17 9.70 12.19
N GLU A 61 29.25 9.71 13.53
CA GLU A 61 29.45 10.94 14.31
C GLU A 61 30.73 11.68 13.90
N HIS A 62 31.85 10.95 13.77
CA HIS A 62 33.14 11.51 13.38
C HIS A 62 33.09 12.15 11.98
N TYR A 63 32.46 11.49 11.01
CA TYR A 63 32.35 12.03 9.66
C TYR A 63 31.56 13.33 9.64
N PHE A 64 30.38 13.37 10.25
CA PHE A 64 29.62 14.61 10.26
C PHE A 64 30.35 15.76 10.95
N LYS A 65 31.14 15.51 12.00
CA LYS A 65 31.95 16.54 12.66
C LYS A 65 32.98 17.18 11.73
N ASN A 66 33.40 16.51 10.66
CA ASN A 66 34.40 17.02 9.71
C ASN A 66 33.81 17.89 8.58
N TYR A 67 32.48 18.02 8.50
CA TYR A 67 31.80 18.78 7.44
C TYR A 67 30.92 19.92 7.99
N ASP A 68 30.64 20.92 7.16
CA ASP A 68 29.63 21.95 7.44
C ASP A 68 28.23 21.42 7.08
N THR A 69 27.42 21.22 8.12
CA THR A 69 26.04 20.70 8.05
C THR A 69 24.98 21.80 8.14
N ASN A 70 25.37 23.08 8.27
CA ASN A 70 24.42 24.17 8.57
C ASN A 70 23.40 24.44 7.45
N ASN A 71 23.72 24.10 6.20
CA ASN A 71 22.88 24.37 5.03
C ASN A 71 22.89 23.20 4.04
N LEU A 72 21.98 22.26 4.22
CA LEU A 72 21.81 21.11 3.34
C LEU A 72 20.73 21.39 2.28
N HIS A 73 20.95 20.90 1.07
CA HIS A 73 19.93 20.87 0.03
C HIS A 73 18.96 19.72 0.27
N THR A 74 19.45 18.49 0.35
CA THR A 74 18.62 17.32 0.68
C THR A 74 19.21 16.55 1.85
N PHE A 75 18.37 16.17 2.80
CA PHE A 75 18.74 15.25 3.87
C PHE A 75 17.72 14.12 3.93
N THR A 76 18.19 12.90 3.71
CA THR A 76 17.39 11.67 3.76
C THR A 76 17.83 10.83 4.95
N ILE A 77 16.87 10.39 5.77
CA ILE A 77 17.08 9.50 6.91
C ILE A 77 16.18 8.28 6.71
N ILE A 78 16.74 7.08 6.70
CA ILE A 78 16.01 5.82 6.58
C ILE A 78 16.38 4.94 7.77
N THR A 79 15.40 4.54 8.56
CA THR A 79 15.63 3.72 9.77
C THR A 79 14.79 2.46 9.73
N VAL A 80 15.39 1.35 10.18
CA VAL A 80 14.72 0.07 10.33
C VAL A 80 14.97 -0.45 11.75
N ASN A 81 13.89 -0.84 12.44
CA ASN A 81 13.89 -1.34 13.82
C ASN A 81 14.45 -0.32 14.84
N GLU A 82 14.82 -0.81 16.03
CA GLU A 82 15.33 0.02 17.11
C GLU A 82 16.65 0.68 16.70
N THR A 83 16.73 2.00 16.84
CA THR A 83 17.87 2.79 16.38
C THR A 83 18.20 3.95 17.29
N ASN A 84 19.50 4.22 17.41
CA ASN A 84 20.05 5.39 18.07
C ASN A 84 20.38 6.53 17.11
N ILE A 85 20.00 6.46 15.82
CA ILE A 85 20.42 7.46 14.84
C ILE A 85 20.05 8.89 15.23
N PHE A 86 18.86 9.11 15.81
CA PHE A 86 18.46 10.44 16.25
C PHE A 86 19.29 10.96 17.42
N LYS A 87 19.82 10.08 18.29
CA LYS A 87 20.81 10.46 19.32
C LYS A 87 22.11 10.96 18.67
N ILE A 88 22.60 10.27 17.65
CA ILE A 88 23.81 10.66 16.90
C ILE A 88 23.58 12.01 16.22
N LEU A 89 22.46 12.16 15.50
CA LEU A 89 22.11 13.40 14.83
C LEU A 89 21.95 14.57 15.82
N ASN A 90 21.40 14.33 17.01
CA ASN A 90 21.31 15.34 18.06
C ASN A 90 22.67 15.79 18.58
N LYS A 91 23.70 14.94 18.60
CA LYS A 91 25.06 15.38 18.98
C LYS A 91 25.73 16.22 17.89
N VAL A 92 25.46 15.89 16.65
CA VAL A 92 26.13 16.45 15.48
C VAL A 92 25.53 17.77 15.01
N PHE A 93 24.20 17.84 14.96
CA PHE A 93 23.50 18.98 14.40
C PHE A 93 23.29 20.08 15.45
N SER A 94 23.60 21.31 15.05
CA SER A 94 23.35 22.51 15.85
C SER A 94 21.94 23.05 15.60
N TYR A 95 21.42 23.77 16.59
CA TYR A 95 20.23 24.59 16.42
C TYR A 95 20.51 25.67 15.36
N GLY A 96 19.56 25.89 14.46
CA GLY A 96 19.74 26.84 13.35
C GLY A 96 19.98 26.19 11.99
N THR A 97 20.17 24.87 11.94
CA THR A 97 20.39 24.13 10.70
C THR A 97 19.27 24.37 9.69
N LYS A 98 19.62 24.57 8.42
CA LYS A 98 18.67 24.73 7.30
C LYS A 98 18.78 23.54 6.37
N VAL A 99 17.64 22.97 6.00
CA VAL A 99 17.56 21.81 5.09
C VAL A 99 16.49 22.12 4.06
N LYS A 100 16.79 22.19 2.76
CA LYS A 100 15.75 22.52 1.77
C LYS A 100 14.71 21.38 1.63
N HIS A 101 15.18 20.15 1.54
CA HIS A 101 14.36 18.94 1.36
C HIS A 101 14.71 17.90 2.42
N LEU A 102 13.76 17.61 3.32
CA LEU A 102 13.91 16.61 4.37
C LEU A 102 13.05 15.38 4.03
N ILE A 103 13.69 14.21 3.92
CA ILE A 103 13.03 12.93 3.70
C ILE A 103 13.34 12.03 4.89
N ILE A 104 12.30 11.49 5.52
CA ILE A 104 12.43 10.61 6.68
C ILE A 104 11.57 9.38 6.41
N ASP A 105 12.17 8.20 6.45
CA ASP A 105 11.48 6.91 6.39
C ASP A 105 11.77 6.14 7.68
N ILE A 106 10.77 5.99 8.55
CA ILE A 106 10.94 5.38 9.87
C ILE A 106 10.12 4.10 9.95
N ASN A 107 10.78 2.95 9.80
CA ASN A 107 10.15 1.65 9.96
C ASN A 107 10.53 1.04 11.32
N LYS A 108 9.62 1.13 12.31
CA LYS A 108 9.71 0.52 13.65
C LYS A 108 10.81 1.09 14.57
N CYS A 109 10.77 2.39 14.88
CA CYS A 109 11.76 3.04 15.74
C CYS A 109 11.15 3.55 17.06
N PRO A 110 11.55 3.08 18.25
CA PRO A 110 10.99 3.52 19.52
C PRO A 110 11.73 4.72 20.15
N THR A 111 12.16 5.71 19.36
CA THR A 111 12.91 6.90 19.86
C THR A 111 12.25 8.21 19.42
N PHE A 112 10.95 8.36 19.74
CA PHE A 112 10.17 9.51 19.32
C PHE A 112 10.68 10.84 19.92
N ILE A 113 11.15 10.85 21.17
CA ILE A 113 11.64 12.05 21.84
C ILE A 113 12.88 12.58 21.12
N GLU A 114 13.85 11.73 20.83
CA GLU A 114 15.09 12.11 20.15
C GLU A 114 14.83 12.54 18.71
N PHE A 115 13.90 11.89 18.03
CA PHE A 115 13.40 12.31 16.72
C PHE A 115 12.84 13.73 16.76
N TYR A 116 11.99 14.04 17.75
CA TYR A 116 11.39 15.37 17.86
C TYR A 116 12.40 16.45 18.24
N GLU A 117 13.35 16.12 19.14
CA GLU A 117 14.47 17.01 19.46
C GLU A 117 15.28 17.35 18.21
N PHE A 118 15.58 16.34 17.38
CA PHE A 118 16.28 16.54 16.11
C PHE A 118 15.52 17.48 15.17
N LEU A 119 14.21 17.26 14.98
CA LEU A 119 13.38 18.15 14.17
C LEU A 119 13.40 19.60 14.66
N SER A 120 13.52 19.81 15.98
CA SER A 120 13.54 21.14 16.63
C SER A 120 14.84 21.91 16.39
N LYS A 121 15.92 21.24 15.97
CA LYS A 121 17.19 21.90 15.61
C LYS A 121 17.13 22.56 14.22
N LEU A 122 16.20 22.13 13.38
CA LEU A 122 16.01 22.64 12.03
C LEU A 122 15.17 23.93 12.08
N THR A 123 15.59 24.98 11.36
CA THR A 123 14.89 26.29 11.38
C THR A 123 14.24 26.67 10.06
N SER A 124 14.67 26.05 8.96
CA SER A 124 14.14 26.32 7.63
C SER A 124 14.09 25.02 6.84
N ILE A 125 12.87 24.63 6.43
CA ILE A 125 12.62 23.50 5.56
C ILE A 125 11.58 23.88 4.52
N GLU A 126 11.86 23.66 3.24
CA GLU A 126 10.89 23.92 2.17
C GLU A 126 9.95 22.73 1.96
N ASN A 127 10.49 21.51 1.91
CA ASN A 127 9.71 20.30 1.71
C ASN A 127 10.05 19.25 2.77
N ILE A 128 9.01 18.72 3.42
CA ILE A 128 9.11 17.60 4.37
C ILE A 128 8.37 16.41 3.78
N SER A 129 9.01 15.25 3.76
CA SER A 129 8.39 13.97 3.43
C SER A 129 8.71 12.94 4.50
N MET A 130 7.76 12.68 5.39
CA MET A 130 7.82 11.61 6.38
C MET A 130 7.02 10.41 5.87
N ILE A 131 7.67 9.29 5.70
CA ILE A 131 7.13 8.08 5.07
C ILE A 131 7.22 6.93 6.09
N ASN A 132 6.22 6.05 6.07
CA ASN A 132 6.09 4.85 6.91
C ASN A 132 6.20 5.09 8.42
N LEU A 133 5.99 6.32 8.91
CA LEU A 133 6.29 6.78 10.27
C LEU A 133 5.74 5.81 11.34
N CYS A 134 6.62 4.98 11.89
CA CYS A 134 6.28 3.84 12.76
C CYS A 134 7.08 3.88 14.06
N PHE A 135 6.47 4.34 15.16
CA PHE A 135 7.12 4.49 16.47
C PHE A 135 6.81 3.35 17.46
N LEU A 136 6.43 2.15 16.99
CA LEU A 136 6.18 0.95 17.83
C LEU A 136 5.26 1.18 19.06
N ASN A 137 4.24 2.02 18.93
CA ASN A 137 3.32 2.43 20.02
C ASN A 137 3.96 3.30 21.12
N ASP A 138 5.09 3.95 20.87
CA ASP A 138 5.63 4.95 21.79
C ASP A 138 4.60 6.07 22.06
N LYS A 139 4.63 6.65 23.26
CA LYS A 139 3.62 7.62 23.72
C LYS A 139 3.84 8.98 23.08
N ILE A 140 3.20 9.20 21.93
CA ILE A 140 3.20 10.52 21.27
C ILE A 140 2.17 11.44 21.94
N PRO A 141 2.56 12.64 22.41
CA PRO A 141 1.62 13.60 22.98
C PRO A 141 0.52 14.00 21.97
N THR A 142 -0.74 13.90 22.38
CA THR A 142 -1.90 14.18 21.50
C THR A 142 -2.01 15.64 21.04
N ASN A 143 -1.32 16.56 21.72
CA ASN A 143 -1.29 17.99 21.44
C ASN A 143 0.05 18.46 20.86
N MET A 144 0.90 17.52 20.43
CA MET A 144 2.20 17.79 19.83
C MET A 144 2.07 18.72 18.61
N LEU A 145 3.05 19.61 18.46
CA LEU A 145 3.18 20.51 17.33
C LEU A 145 4.45 20.18 16.56
N LEU A 146 4.46 20.39 15.25
CA LEU A 146 5.72 20.46 14.51
C LEU A 146 6.44 21.76 14.85
N PRO A 147 7.78 21.77 14.84
CA PRO A 147 8.55 23.01 14.90
C PRO A 147 8.16 23.96 13.74
N ILE A 148 8.34 25.26 13.97
CA ILE A 148 7.88 26.28 13.02
C ILE A 148 8.90 26.48 11.89
N TYR A 149 8.53 26.09 10.67
CA TYR A 149 9.38 26.20 9.48
C TYR A 149 8.84 27.21 8.47
N LYS A 150 9.00 28.52 8.69
CA LYS A 150 8.36 29.60 7.87
C LYS A 150 8.49 29.47 6.34
N SER A 151 9.51 28.74 5.86
CA SER A 151 9.79 28.45 4.45
C SER A 151 9.05 27.22 3.88
N LEU A 152 8.22 26.54 4.67
CA LEU A 152 7.55 25.30 4.29
C LEU A 152 6.54 25.54 3.17
N LYS A 153 6.71 24.75 2.11
CA LYS A 153 5.93 24.74 0.87
C LYS A 153 5.13 23.45 0.70
N LYS A 154 5.73 22.31 1.06
CA LYS A 154 5.11 20.99 1.00
C LYS A 154 5.31 20.19 2.28
N LEU A 155 4.24 19.53 2.74
CA LEU A 155 4.29 18.58 3.85
C LEU A 155 3.66 17.25 3.42
N THR A 156 4.41 16.17 3.45
CA THR A 156 3.90 14.81 3.29
C THR A 156 4.16 14.04 4.58
N ILE A 157 3.12 13.44 5.16
CA ILE A 157 3.21 12.54 6.31
C ILE A 157 2.41 11.28 6.00
N ARG A 158 3.07 10.13 6.04
CA ARG A 158 2.46 8.81 5.96
C ARG A 158 2.84 8.00 7.19
N GLU A 159 1.85 7.65 7.99
CA GLU A 159 2.00 6.94 9.25
C GLU A 159 1.78 5.45 9.08
N CYS A 160 2.36 4.67 9.98
CA CYS A 160 1.93 3.29 10.22
C CYS A 160 0.62 3.26 11.01
N GLN A 161 -0.13 2.17 10.94
CA GLN A 161 -1.39 1.98 11.69
C GLN A 161 -1.22 2.10 13.21
N CYS A 162 -0.04 1.77 13.73
CA CYS A 162 0.28 1.87 15.16
C CYS A 162 0.76 3.26 15.61
N THR A 163 0.92 4.21 14.69
CA THR A 163 1.37 5.58 14.99
C THR A 163 0.23 6.56 14.82
N HIS A 164 0.08 7.47 15.77
CA HIS A 164 -0.89 8.58 15.72
C HIS A 164 -0.17 9.91 15.95
N PHE A 165 0.73 10.27 15.04
CA PHE A 165 1.60 11.43 15.16
C PHE A 165 0.89 12.72 14.73
N VAL A 166 0.15 12.67 13.64
CA VAL A 166 -0.64 13.76 13.08
C VAL A 166 -1.87 13.97 13.94
N ASN A 167 -2.04 15.22 14.37
CA ASN A 167 -3.24 15.66 15.07
C ASN A 167 -3.75 16.98 14.47
N LYS A 168 -5.01 17.30 14.73
CA LYS A 168 -5.67 18.51 14.20
C LYS A 168 -4.94 19.81 14.55
N LYS A 169 -4.38 19.91 15.77
CA LYS A 169 -3.72 21.12 16.27
C LYS A 169 -2.41 21.38 15.53
N MET A 170 -1.63 20.32 15.30
CA MET A 170 -0.43 20.34 14.47
C MET A 170 -0.73 20.89 13.07
N LEU A 171 -1.72 20.32 12.37
CA LEU A 171 -2.07 20.75 11.02
C LEU A 171 -2.58 22.19 10.97
N TYR A 172 -3.38 22.63 11.95
CA TYR A 172 -3.82 24.02 12.05
C TYR A 172 -2.64 24.98 12.17
N ASN A 173 -1.65 24.66 13.02
CA ASN A 173 -0.46 25.47 13.19
C ASN A 173 0.39 25.49 11.92
N VAL A 174 0.62 24.34 11.29
CA VAL A 174 1.32 24.25 10.00
C VAL A 174 0.67 25.15 8.94
N ILE A 175 -0.66 25.13 8.81
CA ILE A 175 -1.39 25.96 7.83
C ILE A 175 -1.34 27.45 8.20
N ASN A 176 -1.28 27.80 9.49
CA ASN A 176 -1.23 29.17 9.97
C ASN A 176 0.13 29.82 9.83
N ASP A 177 1.18 29.08 10.17
CA ASP A 177 2.52 29.65 10.33
C ASP A 177 3.29 29.72 9.00
N ASN A 178 2.83 28.97 7.97
CA ASN A 178 3.54 28.81 6.70
C ASN A 178 2.80 29.45 5.52
N LYS A 179 3.08 30.73 5.24
CA LYS A 179 2.43 31.49 4.16
C LYS A 179 2.73 30.98 2.73
N GLN A 180 3.75 30.15 2.55
CA GLN A 180 4.12 29.59 1.25
C GLN A 180 3.62 28.16 1.04
N LEU A 181 2.95 27.57 2.04
CA LEU A 181 2.43 26.21 1.99
C LEU A 181 1.32 26.09 0.94
N TYR A 182 1.49 25.15 0.00
CA TYR A 182 0.51 24.89 -1.05
C TYR A 182 0.11 23.40 -1.16
N GLU A 183 0.86 22.48 -0.55
CA GLU A 183 0.58 21.05 -0.63
C GLU A 183 0.74 20.37 0.75
N ILE A 184 -0.27 19.60 1.13
CA ILE A 184 -0.28 18.78 2.34
C ILE A 184 -0.81 17.39 1.98
N ASN A 185 0.02 16.36 2.12
CA ASN A 185 -0.35 14.97 1.88
C ASN A 185 -0.35 14.23 3.21
N ILE A 186 -1.52 13.78 3.68
CA ILE A 186 -1.65 13.12 4.96
C ILE A 186 -2.26 11.73 4.77
N ASN A 187 -1.50 10.73 5.18
CA ASN A 187 -1.98 9.38 5.38
C ASN A 187 -1.80 9.04 6.86
N SER A 188 -2.87 9.20 7.63
CA SER A 188 -2.94 8.84 9.04
C SER A 188 -4.12 7.92 9.26
N TYR A 189 -3.93 6.91 10.11
CA TYR A 189 -4.99 6.02 10.54
C TYR A 189 -5.75 6.57 11.77
N GLY A 190 -5.29 7.69 12.33
CA GLY A 190 -5.93 8.37 13.45
C GLY A 190 -7.19 9.14 13.04
N ILE A 191 -8.21 9.11 13.91
CA ILE A 191 -9.51 9.83 13.93
C ILE A 191 -9.71 10.85 12.78
N SER A 192 -10.83 10.73 12.06
CA SER A 192 -11.29 11.57 10.94
C SER A 192 -11.13 13.08 11.13
N PHE A 193 -9.92 13.62 10.96
CA PHE A 193 -9.65 15.05 10.99
C PHE A 193 -9.94 15.71 9.64
N GLU A 194 -10.22 14.95 8.57
CA GLU A 194 -10.52 15.47 7.23
C GLU A 194 -11.58 16.58 7.26
N ILE A 195 -12.72 16.28 7.89
CA ILE A 195 -13.86 17.21 8.04
C ILE A 195 -13.43 18.47 8.79
N ASP A 196 -12.68 18.31 9.89
CA ASP A 196 -12.24 19.40 10.74
C ASP A 196 -11.21 20.30 10.04
N ILE A 197 -10.31 19.73 9.25
CA ILE A 197 -9.33 20.44 8.44
C ILE A 197 -10.02 21.21 7.31
N ILE A 198 -10.96 20.58 6.59
CA ILE A 198 -11.70 21.25 5.51
C ILE A 198 -12.55 22.39 6.07
N LYS A 199 -13.25 22.19 7.20
CA LYS A 199 -13.99 23.26 7.89
C LYS A 199 -13.06 24.41 8.30
N PHE A 200 -11.87 24.10 8.80
CA PHE A 200 -10.88 25.10 9.16
C PHE A 200 -10.41 25.92 7.95
N LEU A 201 -10.08 25.26 6.82
CA LEU A 201 -9.73 25.96 5.58
C LEU A 201 -10.87 26.85 5.08
N LYS A 202 -12.12 26.35 5.10
CA LYS A 202 -13.30 27.15 4.75
C LYS A 202 -13.41 28.40 5.63
N LYS A 203 -13.26 28.24 6.95
CA LYS A 203 -13.32 29.35 7.92
C LYS A 203 -12.20 30.37 7.67
N LYS A 204 -10.97 29.89 7.44
CA LYS A 204 -9.81 30.74 7.14
C LYS A 204 -10.00 31.54 5.85
N GLN A 205 -10.57 30.92 4.83
CA GLN A 205 -10.97 31.60 3.59
C GLN A 205 -12.12 32.60 3.79
N MET A 206 -12.93 32.49 4.85
CA MET A 206 -14.02 33.45 5.13
C MET A 206 -13.60 34.62 6.01
N PHE A 207 -12.55 34.47 6.82
CA PHE A 207 -12.06 35.57 7.64
C PHE A 207 -11.44 36.67 6.78
N HIS A 208 -12.12 37.81 6.74
CA HIS A 208 -11.49 39.08 6.41
C HIS A 208 -11.02 39.70 7.72
N ASN A 209 -9.72 39.90 7.87
CA ASN A 209 -9.24 40.71 8.96
C ASN A 209 -9.65 42.16 8.69
N TYR A 210 -10.48 42.74 9.54
CA TYR A 210 -11.10 44.05 9.33
C TYR A 210 -10.09 45.21 9.25
N LYS A 211 -8.83 44.98 9.60
CA LYS A 211 -7.80 46.04 9.73
C LYS A 211 -6.98 46.31 8.48
N SER A 212 -6.97 45.45 7.46
CA SER A 212 -6.37 45.80 6.17
C SER A 212 -7.11 45.11 5.03
N PHE A 213 -7.36 45.84 3.95
CA PHE A 213 -8.04 45.37 2.75
C PHE A 213 -7.30 44.20 2.03
N ASP A 214 -6.09 43.85 2.48
CA ASP A 214 -5.18 42.89 1.82
C ASP A 214 -5.21 41.44 2.34
N GLN A 215 -6.19 41.05 3.16
CA GLN A 215 -6.09 39.76 3.88
C GLN A 215 -7.00 38.66 3.35
N CYS A 216 -7.15 38.53 2.02
CA CYS A 216 -7.63 37.25 1.50
C CYS A 216 -6.47 36.26 1.43
N ASP A 217 -6.61 35.13 2.11
CA ASP A 217 -5.71 34.00 1.88
C ASP A 217 -5.93 33.46 0.46
N GLU A 218 -5.00 33.80 -0.43
CA GLU A 218 -5.00 33.42 -1.86
C GLU A 218 -4.34 32.06 -2.10
N ARG A 219 -3.87 31.40 -1.04
CA ARG A 219 -3.19 30.11 -1.17
C ARG A 219 -4.17 29.06 -1.66
N ILE A 220 -3.75 28.34 -2.70
CA ILE A 220 -4.36 27.09 -3.11
C ILE A 220 -3.66 26.01 -2.30
N ILE A 221 -4.34 25.53 -1.26
CA ILE A 221 -3.86 24.40 -0.48
C ILE A 221 -4.54 23.15 -1.01
N THR A 222 -3.74 22.24 -1.56
CA THR A 222 -4.17 20.88 -1.89
C THR A 222 -3.91 19.99 -0.69
N ILE A 223 -4.98 19.39 -0.16
CA ILE A 223 -4.89 18.40 0.92
C ILE A 223 -5.27 17.04 0.39
N ASN A 224 -4.34 16.09 0.43
CA ASN A 224 -4.58 14.73 -0.02
C ASN A 224 -4.74 13.81 1.18
N PHE A 225 -5.87 13.09 1.23
CA PHE A 225 -6.18 12.07 2.21
C PHE A 225 -6.16 10.70 1.56
N GLU A 226 -5.85 9.68 2.35
CA GLU A 226 -6.00 8.30 1.93
C GLU A 226 -7.26 7.68 2.56
N TYR A 227 -8.10 7.00 1.78
CA TYR A 227 -9.38 6.44 2.24
C TYR A 227 -9.50 4.94 1.96
N THR A 228 -10.41 4.29 2.69
CA THR A 228 -10.79 2.88 2.49
C THR A 228 -12.22 2.80 1.99
N GLU A 229 -12.60 1.71 1.32
CA GLU A 229 -13.87 1.54 0.57
C GLU A 229 -15.13 1.86 1.36
N ASN A 230 -15.07 1.87 2.70
CA ASN A 230 -16.25 2.04 3.57
C ASN A 230 -16.83 3.47 3.57
N LEU A 231 -16.10 4.49 3.11
CA LEU A 231 -16.58 5.88 3.05
C LEU A 231 -16.40 6.44 1.65
N SER A 232 -17.51 6.80 0.99
CA SER A 232 -17.48 7.53 -0.29
C SER A 232 -16.87 8.92 -0.04
N PRO A 233 -15.65 9.20 -0.54
CA PRO A 233 -15.01 10.50 -0.30
C PRO A 233 -15.79 11.63 -0.97
N LEU A 234 -16.43 11.30 -2.09
CA LEU A 234 -17.33 12.20 -2.82
C LEU A 234 -18.52 12.62 -1.95
N TRP A 235 -19.09 11.70 -1.16
CA TRP A 235 -20.21 12.03 -0.27
C TRP A 235 -19.79 13.01 0.82
N ASN A 236 -18.65 12.77 1.49
CA ASN A 236 -18.13 13.69 2.51
C ASN A 236 -17.81 15.08 1.94
N PHE A 237 -17.17 15.11 0.77
CA PHE A 237 -16.84 16.36 0.10
C PHE A 237 -18.10 17.14 -0.31
N ASN A 238 -19.06 16.46 -0.95
CA ASN A 238 -20.33 17.06 -1.35
C ASN A 238 -21.10 17.57 -0.14
N LEU A 239 -21.16 16.82 0.96
CA LEU A 239 -21.82 17.24 2.19
C LEU A 239 -21.16 18.48 2.81
N LEU A 240 -19.83 18.58 2.75
CA LEU A 240 -19.09 19.74 3.24
C LEU A 240 -19.27 20.99 2.38
N PHE A 241 -19.45 20.84 1.07
CA PHE A 241 -19.59 21.95 0.13
C PHE A 241 -21.00 22.10 -0.44
N PHE A 242 -21.99 21.39 0.13
CA PHE A 242 -23.38 21.44 -0.27
C PHE A 242 -23.92 22.87 -0.10
N GLY A 243 -24.59 23.37 -1.15
CA GLY A 243 -25.20 24.70 -1.18
C GLY A 243 -24.63 25.61 -2.27
N TRP A 244 -25.33 26.73 -2.51
CA TRP A 244 -25.14 27.59 -3.69
C TRP A 244 -23.93 28.54 -3.57
N ILE A 245 -23.15 28.38 -2.50
CA ILE A 245 -22.07 29.31 -2.14
C ILE A 245 -20.74 28.88 -2.78
N TYR A 246 -20.56 27.57 -3.01
CA TYR A 246 -19.36 27.01 -3.62
C TYR A 246 -19.75 26.30 -4.91
N HIS A 247 -19.07 26.63 -6.01
CA HIS A 247 -19.05 25.76 -7.18
C HIS A 247 -18.03 24.66 -6.90
N HIS A 248 -18.42 23.40 -7.05
CA HIS A 248 -17.48 22.31 -6.85
C HIS A 248 -17.55 21.29 -7.95
N ASN A 249 -16.41 20.65 -8.21
CA ASN A 249 -16.27 19.59 -9.18
C ASN A 249 -15.26 18.56 -8.64
N CYS A 250 -15.47 17.30 -8.93
CA CYS A 250 -14.54 16.21 -8.61
C CYS A 250 -14.11 15.53 -9.91
N ILE A 251 -12.80 15.45 -10.12
CA ILE A 251 -12.20 14.82 -11.28
C ILE A 251 -11.57 13.52 -10.80
N LEU A 252 -12.01 12.39 -11.38
CA LEU A 252 -11.33 11.11 -11.24
C LEU A 252 -10.11 11.15 -12.16
N SER A 253 -8.89 11.18 -11.62
CA SER A 253 -7.69 11.20 -12.46
C SER A 253 -7.24 9.78 -12.84
N ASN A 254 -7.44 8.81 -11.95
CA ASN A 254 -7.20 7.38 -12.15
C ASN A 254 -8.07 6.57 -11.17
N TYR A 255 -8.10 5.24 -11.32
CA TYR A 255 -8.94 4.34 -10.50
C TYR A 255 -8.78 4.51 -8.99
N ASN A 256 -7.64 5.02 -8.54
CA ASN A 256 -7.29 5.11 -7.12
C ASN A 256 -7.17 6.55 -6.62
N TYR A 257 -7.50 7.58 -7.40
CA TYR A 257 -7.38 8.97 -6.97
C TYR A 257 -8.50 9.86 -7.54
N ILE A 258 -9.22 10.49 -6.62
CA ILE A 258 -10.27 11.47 -6.91
C ILE A 258 -9.80 12.82 -6.38
N GLN A 259 -9.77 13.84 -7.25
CA GLN A 259 -9.47 15.21 -6.83
C GLN A 259 -10.72 16.06 -6.90
N CYS A 260 -11.18 16.49 -5.73
CA CYS A 260 -12.29 17.41 -5.58
C CYS A 260 -11.79 18.85 -5.41
N THR A 261 -12.43 19.79 -6.09
CA THR A 261 -12.11 21.21 -6.03
C THR A 261 -13.37 22.00 -5.71
N ALA A 262 -13.30 22.83 -4.68
CA ALA A 262 -14.36 23.79 -4.33
C ALA A 262 -13.87 25.22 -4.59
N LEU A 263 -14.68 25.98 -5.31
CA LEU A 263 -14.44 27.36 -5.74
C LEU A 263 -15.47 28.29 -5.12
N LYS A 264 -15.03 29.43 -4.61
CA LYS A 264 -15.91 30.48 -4.13
C LYS A 264 -15.34 31.86 -4.45
N LYS A 265 -16.16 32.71 -5.05
CA LYS A 265 -15.79 34.11 -5.25
C LYS A 265 -15.85 34.86 -3.93
N CYS A 266 -14.79 35.58 -3.60
CA CYS A 266 -14.80 36.48 -2.45
C CYS A 266 -15.64 37.72 -2.77
N LYS A 267 -16.68 37.99 -1.95
CA LYS A 267 -17.54 39.17 -2.15
C LYS A 267 -16.80 40.51 -2.01
N LYS A 268 -15.70 40.57 -1.25
CA LYS A 268 -14.98 41.83 -0.99
C LYS A 268 -13.89 42.15 -2.02
N CYS A 269 -13.01 41.19 -2.33
CA CYS A 269 -11.90 41.41 -3.26
C CYS A 269 -12.13 40.84 -4.68
N ASN A 270 -13.28 40.22 -4.92
CA ASN A 270 -13.65 39.59 -6.18
C ASN A 270 -12.76 38.41 -6.64
N LYS A 271 -11.72 38.04 -5.88
CA LYS A 271 -10.82 36.91 -6.18
C LYS A 271 -11.52 35.56 -5.95
N ILE A 272 -11.16 34.56 -6.76
CA ILE A 272 -11.65 33.18 -6.63
C ILE A 272 -10.80 32.44 -5.59
N LYS A 273 -11.46 31.92 -4.56
CA LYS A 273 -10.86 31.08 -3.51
C LYS A 273 -11.05 29.62 -3.89
N LYS A 274 -9.97 28.83 -3.79
CA LYS A 274 -9.94 27.42 -4.19
C LYS A 274 -9.52 26.56 -3.01
N ILE A 275 -10.27 25.50 -2.74
CA ILE A 275 -9.86 24.41 -1.84
C ILE A 275 -9.78 23.15 -2.69
N GLN A 276 -8.63 22.47 -2.67
CA GLN A 276 -8.47 21.20 -3.36
C GLN A 276 -8.29 20.09 -2.33
N VAL A 277 -9.09 19.04 -2.49
CA VAL A 277 -9.01 17.85 -1.66
C VAL A 277 -8.82 16.64 -2.57
N GLY A 278 -7.69 15.97 -2.45
CA GLY A 278 -7.46 14.69 -3.11
C GLY A 278 -7.80 13.54 -2.18
N TYR A 279 -8.36 12.48 -2.74
CA TYR A 279 -8.67 11.25 -2.05
C TYR A 279 -8.02 10.11 -2.79
N ARG A 280 -7.04 9.47 -2.17
CA ARG A 280 -6.36 8.30 -2.72
C ARG A 280 -6.91 7.03 -2.06
N LYS A 281 -7.37 6.08 -2.86
CA LYS A 281 -7.83 4.79 -2.37
C LYS A 281 -6.61 3.99 -1.88
N ILE A 282 -6.62 3.57 -0.62
CA ILE A 282 -5.73 2.51 -0.14
C ILE A 282 -6.47 1.19 -0.27
N GLU A 283 -5.87 0.27 -1.00
CA GLU A 283 -6.18 -1.13 -0.78
C GLU A 283 -5.63 -1.50 0.60
N LYS A 284 -6.50 -1.50 1.61
CA LYS A 284 -6.15 -2.13 2.90
C LYS A 284 -5.65 -3.53 2.56
N SER A 285 -4.43 -3.86 2.97
CA SER A 285 -4.06 -5.25 3.23
C SER A 285 -4.90 -5.70 4.43
N THR A 286 -6.19 -5.93 4.22
CA THR A 286 -7.07 -6.56 5.20
C THR A 286 -6.51 -7.94 5.42
N SER A 287 -5.62 -8.11 6.42
CA SER A 287 -4.96 -9.36 6.85
C SER A 287 -5.25 -10.48 5.87
N ILE A 288 -4.64 -10.38 4.67
CA ILE A 288 -5.00 -11.28 3.59
C ILE A 288 -4.40 -12.57 4.09
N LEU A 289 -5.24 -13.51 4.55
CA LEU A 289 -4.73 -14.86 4.76
C LEU A 289 -4.09 -15.21 3.42
N PRO A 290 -2.78 -15.51 3.41
CA PRO A 290 -2.06 -15.79 2.19
C PRO A 290 -2.84 -16.84 1.37
N TYR A 291 -2.86 -16.72 0.04
CA TYR A 291 -3.64 -17.62 -0.81
C TYR A 291 -3.26 -19.08 -0.52
N GLY A 292 -1.97 -19.33 -0.26
CA GLY A 292 -1.47 -20.64 0.17
C GLY A 292 -2.07 -21.12 1.50
N ALA A 293 -2.27 -20.24 2.48
CA ALA A 293 -2.93 -20.61 3.75
C ALA A 293 -4.41 -20.93 3.55
N LEU A 294 -5.13 -20.17 2.71
CA LEU A 294 -6.52 -20.48 2.38
C LEU A 294 -6.65 -21.82 1.66
N GLN A 295 -5.78 -22.11 0.70
CA GLN A 295 -5.78 -23.40 0.00
C GLN A 295 -5.41 -24.57 0.93
N THR A 296 -4.41 -24.38 1.80
CA THR A 296 -4.06 -25.39 2.81
C THR A 296 -5.23 -25.67 3.74
N ALA A 297 -5.94 -24.62 4.18
CA ALA A 297 -7.13 -24.76 5.01
C ALA A 297 -8.26 -25.50 4.27
N LYS A 298 -8.49 -25.22 2.97
CA LYS A 298 -9.45 -25.98 2.14
C LYS A 298 -9.17 -27.48 2.21
N VAL A 299 -7.91 -27.89 2.02
CA VAL A 299 -7.51 -29.30 2.03
C VAL A 299 -7.75 -29.93 3.41
N ILE A 300 -7.24 -29.31 4.47
CA ILE A 300 -7.36 -29.83 5.85
C ILE A 300 -8.83 -30.03 6.24
N PHE A 301 -9.67 -29.01 6.04
CA PHE A 301 -11.07 -29.07 6.45
C PHE A 301 -11.89 -30.01 5.56
N SER A 302 -11.60 -30.10 4.25
CA SER A 302 -12.29 -31.04 3.35
C SER A 302 -11.95 -32.50 3.69
N ILE A 303 -10.68 -32.82 3.95
CA ILE A 303 -10.27 -34.17 4.41
C ILE A 303 -10.90 -34.48 5.77
N THR A 304 -10.89 -33.53 6.69
CA THR A 304 -11.53 -33.70 8.01
C THR A 304 -13.02 -34.00 7.86
N LEU A 305 -13.71 -33.34 6.92
CA LEU A 305 -15.13 -33.57 6.67
C LEU A 305 -15.37 -34.94 6.04
N LEU A 306 -14.53 -35.40 5.11
CA LEU A 306 -14.58 -36.77 4.58
C LEU A 306 -14.45 -37.82 5.69
N ILE A 307 -13.53 -37.62 6.63
CA ILE A 307 -13.36 -38.53 7.78
C ILE A 307 -14.61 -38.55 8.66
N ILE A 308 -15.19 -37.38 8.95
CA ILE A 308 -16.44 -37.29 9.72
C ILE A 308 -17.57 -38.03 9.00
N PHE A 309 -17.71 -37.82 7.69
CA PHE A 309 -18.75 -38.43 6.88
C PHE A 309 -18.59 -39.95 6.77
N GLY A 310 -17.37 -40.44 6.54
CA GLY A 310 -17.07 -41.87 6.52
C GLY A 310 -17.35 -42.57 7.84
N CYS A 311 -17.18 -41.87 8.97
CA CYS A 311 -17.59 -42.38 10.29
C CYS A 311 -19.12 -42.47 10.44
N MET A 312 -19.87 -41.64 9.71
CA MET A 312 -21.34 -41.53 9.78
C MET A 312 -22.09 -42.36 8.74
N ASN A 313 -21.46 -42.73 7.60
CA ASN A 313 -22.12 -43.44 6.50
C ASN A 313 -22.82 -44.74 6.96
N LYS A 314 -22.35 -45.34 8.06
CA LYS A 314 -22.99 -46.50 8.70
C LYS A 314 -24.42 -46.26 9.22
N TYR A 315 -24.85 -45.01 9.37
CA TYR A 315 -26.13 -44.64 9.99
C TYR A 315 -27.17 -44.07 9.03
N TYR A 316 -26.76 -43.60 7.84
CA TYR A 316 -27.64 -42.87 6.94
C TYR A 316 -27.53 -43.40 5.52
N ASN A 317 -28.48 -44.26 5.12
CA ASN A 317 -28.61 -44.69 3.73
C ASN A 317 -29.07 -43.54 2.83
N GLY A 318 -28.53 -43.47 1.60
CA GLY A 318 -28.97 -42.51 0.57
C GLY A 318 -28.19 -41.19 0.53
N LEU A 319 -27.00 -41.15 1.14
CA LEU A 319 -26.12 -39.98 1.13
C LEU A 319 -25.03 -40.04 0.04
N ASP A 320 -25.08 -41.03 -0.84
CA ASP A 320 -24.03 -41.35 -1.82
C ASP A 320 -23.68 -40.17 -2.74
N VAL A 321 -24.67 -39.37 -3.15
CA VAL A 321 -24.46 -38.19 -4.01
C VAL A 321 -23.63 -37.13 -3.28
N ILE A 322 -23.92 -36.91 -2.00
CA ILE A 322 -23.20 -35.93 -1.19
C ILE A 322 -21.79 -36.41 -0.90
N GLU A 323 -21.65 -37.69 -0.55
CA GLU A 323 -20.34 -38.32 -0.38
C GLU A 323 -19.47 -38.16 -1.64
N THR A 324 -20.05 -38.42 -2.81
CA THR A 324 -19.36 -38.24 -4.10
C THR A 324 -18.90 -36.79 -4.30
N MET A 325 -19.77 -35.81 -4.01
CA MET A 325 -19.42 -34.39 -4.11
C MET A 325 -18.31 -33.99 -3.11
N LEU A 326 -18.35 -34.50 -1.88
CA LEU A 326 -17.32 -34.27 -0.87
C LEU A 326 -15.95 -34.81 -1.34
N TRP A 327 -15.94 -35.99 -1.96
CA TRP A 327 -14.73 -36.54 -2.58
C TRP A 327 -14.22 -35.66 -3.71
N CYS A 328 -15.09 -35.24 -4.63
CA CYS A 328 -14.72 -34.35 -5.73
C CYS A 328 -14.08 -33.04 -5.23
N PHE A 329 -14.68 -32.38 -4.24
CA PHE A 329 -14.12 -31.13 -3.70
C PHE A 329 -12.82 -31.33 -2.94
N SER A 330 -12.68 -32.44 -2.23
CA SER A 330 -11.45 -32.78 -1.52
C SER A 330 -10.31 -33.03 -2.49
N ILE A 331 -10.53 -33.84 -3.53
CA ILE A 331 -9.55 -34.10 -4.59
C ILE A 331 -9.19 -32.78 -5.29
N PHE A 332 -10.20 -31.99 -5.68
CA PHE A 332 -9.95 -30.71 -6.33
C PHE A 332 -9.17 -29.74 -5.44
N SER A 333 -9.44 -29.69 -4.14
CA SER A 333 -8.68 -28.85 -3.21
C SER A 333 -7.20 -29.24 -3.15
N ILE A 334 -6.89 -30.54 -3.23
CA ILE A 334 -5.52 -31.04 -3.27
C ILE A 334 -4.85 -30.68 -4.61
N VAL A 335 -5.54 -30.89 -5.74
CA VAL A 335 -5.04 -30.53 -7.07
C VAL A 335 -4.76 -29.02 -7.16
N SER A 336 -5.69 -28.20 -6.66
CA SER A 336 -5.54 -26.74 -6.58
C SER A 336 -4.32 -26.33 -5.75
N LEU A 337 -4.12 -26.95 -4.57
CA LEU A 337 -2.97 -26.70 -3.71
C LEU A 337 -1.64 -27.13 -4.35
N ILE A 338 -1.60 -28.29 -5.00
CA ILE A 338 -0.41 -28.76 -5.74
C ILE A 338 -0.11 -27.79 -6.89
N GLY A 339 -1.12 -27.40 -7.67
CA GLY A 339 -0.99 -26.43 -8.75
C GLY A 339 -0.44 -25.08 -8.27
N HIS A 340 -0.80 -24.67 -7.05
CA HIS A 340 -0.28 -23.46 -6.43
C HIS A 340 1.16 -23.59 -5.92
N ILE A 341 1.49 -24.68 -5.23
CA ILE A 341 2.84 -24.92 -4.69
C ILE A 341 3.88 -25.04 -5.81
N PHE A 342 3.53 -25.73 -6.91
CA PHE A 342 4.45 -25.98 -8.02
C PHE A 342 4.34 -24.95 -9.15
N ASN A 343 3.66 -23.82 -8.94
CA ASN A 343 3.42 -22.81 -9.97
C ASN A 343 2.81 -23.37 -11.28
N GLY A 344 2.02 -24.44 -11.18
CA GLY A 344 1.35 -25.09 -12.31
C GLY A 344 0.29 -24.21 -13.01
N GLN A 345 0.10 -22.97 -12.53
CA GLN A 345 -0.76 -21.95 -13.14
C GLN A 345 -0.02 -21.10 -14.19
N GLN A 346 1.30 -21.22 -14.31
CA GLN A 346 2.10 -20.47 -15.27
C GLN A 346 1.88 -20.95 -16.72
N ASN A 347 2.37 -20.16 -17.68
CA ASN A 347 2.40 -20.56 -19.09
C ASN A 347 3.24 -21.83 -19.23
N LEU A 348 2.59 -22.94 -19.58
CA LEU A 348 3.16 -24.26 -19.83
C LEU A 348 3.88 -24.33 -21.18
N SER A 349 3.80 -23.29 -22.00
CA SER A 349 4.55 -23.20 -23.25
C SER A 349 5.94 -22.59 -23.02
N GLU A 350 6.96 -23.22 -23.60
CA GLU A 350 8.32 -22.68 -23.64
C GLU A 350 8.47 -21.56 -24.71
N THR A 351 7.54 -21.46 -25.66
CA THR A 351 7.55 -20.42 -26.69
C THR A 351 6.83 -19.17 -26.20
N SER A 352 7.50 -18.01 -26.32
CA SER A 352 6.98 -16.71 -25.86
C SER A 352 5.64 -16.31 -26.49
N ASP A 353 5.37 -16.84 -27.69
CA ASP A 353 4.26 -16.42 -28.55
C ASP A 353 3.06 -17.38 -28.45
N VAL A 354 3.19 -18.47 -27.68
CA VAL A 354 2.12 -19.44 -27.45
C VAL A 354 1.72 -19.39 -25.99
N ILE A 355 0.44 -19.11 -25.72
CA ILE A 355 -0.12 -19.12 -24.37
C ILE A 355 -0.82 -20.46 -24.17
N CYS A 356 -0.19 -21.36 -23.43
CA CYS A 356 -0.77 -22.62 -22.98
C CYS A 356 -0.83 -22.60 -21.46
N TYR A 357 -1.98 -22.31 -20.87
CA TYR A 357 -2.14 -22.37 -19.42
C TYR A 357 -3.56 -22.82 -19.08
N ILE A 358 -3.70 -23.43 -17.92
CA ILE A 358 -5.00 -23.80 -17.36
C ILE A 358 -5.46 -22.62 -16.51
N PRO A 359 -6.68 -22.07 -16.72
CA PRO A 359 -7.19 -20.93 -15.96
C PRO A 359 -7.63 -21.37 -14.54
N PHE A 360 -6.67 -21.84 -13.73
CA PHE A 360 -6.88 -22.37 -12.40
C PHE A 360 -7.64 -21.39 -11.50
N ALA A 361 -7.38 -20.08 -11.60
CA ALA A 361 -8.13 -19.07 -10.86
C ALA A 361 -9.63 -19.10 -11.19
N LEU A 362 -10.00 -19.23 -12.47
CA LEU A 362 -11.40 -19.32 -12.88
C LEU A 362 -12.04 -20.63 -12.42
N LEU A 363 -11.31 -21.74 -12.53
CA LEU A 363 -11.77 -23.05 -12.09
C LEU A 363 -11.98 -23.09 -10.57
N ASP A 364 -11.02 -22.57 -9.80
CA ASP A 364 -11.11 -22.40 -8.36
C ASP A 364 -12.29 -21.51 -7.97
N PHE A 365 -12.50 -20.40 -8.69
CA PHE A 365 -13.62 -19.49 -8.45
C PHE A 365 -14.96 -20.21 -8.63
N ALA A 366 -15.15 -20.90 -9.76
CA ALA A 366 -16.38 -21.61 -10.07
C ALA A 366 -16.64 -22.76 -9.10
N ILE A 367 -15.61 -23.58 -8.82
CA ILE A 367 -15.73 -24.68 -7.86
C ILE A 367 -15.95 -24.14 -6.44
N GLY A 368 -15.37 -23.00 -6.08
CA GLY A 368 -15.58 -22.42 -4.76
C GLY A 368 -17.01 -21.92 -4.53
N ILE A 369 -17.66 -21.36 -5.56
CA ILE A 369 -19.08 -21.03 -5.50
C ILE A 369 -19.90 -22.32 -5.34
N PHE A 370 -19.66 -23.30 -6.19
CA PHE A 370 -20.43 -24.56 -6.19
C PHE A 370 -20.25 -25.33 -4.87
N ALA A 371 -19.02 -25.45 -4.38
CA ALA A 371 -18.70 -26.08 -3.09
C ALA A 371 -19.37 -25.34 -1.93
N SER A 372 -19.39 -24.01 -1.93
CA SER A 372 -20.07 -23.23 -0.88
C SER A 372 -21.57 -23.54 -0.81
N ILE A 373 -22.23 -23.74 -1.95
CA ILE A 373 -23.64 -24.15 -2.01
C ILE A 373 -23.81 -25.56 -1.43
N VAL A 374 -22.98 -26.51 -1.85
CA VAL A 374 -23.06 -27.91 -1.37
C VAL A 374 -22.79 -28.00 0.14
N TYR A 375 -21.78 -27.30 0.66
CA TYR A 375 -21.50 -27.28 2.09
C TYR A 375 -22.62 -26.60 2.89
N THR A 376 -23.30 -25.60 2.32
CA THR A 376 -24.50 -25.01 2.94
C THR A 376 -25.63 -26.03 3.05
N LEU A 377 -25.86 -26.84 2.01
CA LEU A 377 -26.79 -27.97 2.08
C LEU A 377 -26.34 -29.01 3.11
N GLY A 378 -25.04 -29.25 3.22
CA GLY A 378 -24.44 -30.09 4.26
C GLY A 378 -24.75 -29.62 5.68
N ILE A 379 -24.68 -28.31 5.94
CA ILE A 379 -25.08 -27.72 7.24
C ILE A 379 -26.53 -28.06 7.56
N VAL A 380 -27.45 -27.85 6.61
CA VAL A 380 -28.87 -28.16 6.79
C VAL A 380 -29.10 -29.64 7.10
N LEU A 381 -28.38 -30.53 6.42
CA LEU A 381 -28.46 -31.96 6.66
C LEU A 381 -27.95 -32.35 8.04
N PHE A 382 -26.79 -31.85 8.47
CA PHE A 382 -26.28 -32.13 9.82
C PHE A 382 -27.21 -31.60 10.91
N LEU A 383 -27.80 -30.42 10.72
CA LEU A 383 -28.78 -29.85 11.65
C LEU A 383 -30.06 -30.70 11.73
N LYS A 384 -30.57 -31.19 10.58
CA LYS A 384 -31.74 -32.08 10.55
C LYS A 384 -31.43 -33.43 11.22
N SER A 385 -30.25 -33.98 10.96
CA SER A 385 -29.77 -35.23 11.56
C SER A 385 -29.49 -35.11 13.06
N LEU A 386 -29.23 -33.90 13.56
CA LEU A 386 -28.92 -33.66 14.98
C LEU A 386 -30.03 -34.17 15.91
N SER A 387 -31.30 -34.00 15.55
CA SER A 387 -32.44 -34.46 16.35
C SER A 387 -32.54 -35.98 16.43
N HIS A 388 -32.14 -36.70 15.38
CA HIS A 388 -32.13 -38.16 15.37
C HIS A 388 -30.90 -38.68 16.12
N ALA A 389 -29.73 -38.09 15.83
CA ALA A 389 -28.47 -38.42 16.45
C ALA A 389 -28.47 -38.26 17.97
N TYR A 390 -29.17 -37.24 18.49
CA TYR A 390 -29.34 -37.03 19.93
C TYR A 390 -30.03 -38.21 20.63
N LYS A 391 -30.95 -38.90 19.94
CA LYS A 391 -31.68 -40.05 20.49
C LYS A 391 -30.90 -41.36 20.39
N ASP A 392 -30.08 -41.53 19.36
CA ASP A 392 -29.45 -42.82 19.07
C ASP A 392 -28.10 -43.01 19.77
N SER A 393 -27.19 -42.02 19.68
CA SER A 393 -25.84 -42.16 20.23
C SER A 393 -25.14 -40.82 20.41
N THR A 394 -24.51 -40.61 21.58
CA THR A 394 -23.65 -39.47 21.86
C THR A 394 -22.53 -39.31 20.82
N LYS A 395 -21.99 -40.41 20.29
CA LYS A 395 -20.95 -40.36 19.24
C LYS A 395 -21.49 -39.74 17.95
N LEU A 396 -22.68 -40.16 17.52
CA LEU A 396 -23.32 -39.66 16.31
C LEU A 396 -23.70 -38.18 16.48
N PHE A 397 -24.20 -37.80 17.66
CA PHE A 397 -24.53 -36.43 18.00
C PHE A 397 -23.30 -35.51 17.91
N ILE A 398 -22.19 -35.92 18.52
CA ILE A 398 -20.92 -35.19 18.44
C ILE A 398 -20.41 -35.08 17.00
N SER A 399 -20.48 -36.17 16.22
CA SER A 399 -20.11 -36.15 14.79
C SER A 399 -20.95 -35.17 13.98
N CYS A 400 -22.26 -35.05 14.26
CA CYS A 400 -23.13 -34.06 13.59
C CYS A 400 -22.74 -32.62 13.94
N ILE A 401 -22.38 -32.34 15.20
CA ILE A 401 -21.90 -31.00 15.62
C ILE A 401 -20.59 -30.64 14.90
N PHE A 402 -19.60 -31.54 14.93
CA PHE A 402 -18.34 -31.31 14.23
C PHE A 402 -18.52 -31.18 12.71
N GLY A 403 -19.39 -31.99 12.11
CA GLY A 403 -19.76 -31.87 10.70
C GLY A 403 -20.36 -30.50 10.38
N THR A 404 -21.27 -30.01 11.22
CA THR A 404 -21.88 -28.67 11.08
C THR A 404 -20.83 -27.56 11.13
N ILE A 405 -19.96 -27.58 12.14
CA ILE A 405 -18.89 -26.57 12.30
C ILE A 405 -17.92 -26.62 11.12
N ASN A 406 -17.53 -27.83 10.69
CA ASN A 406 -16.58 -27.98 9.59
C ASN A 406 -17.18 -27.50 8.26
N CYS A 407 -18.44 -27.83 7.97
CA CYS A 407 -19.14 -27.27 6.81
C CYS A 407 -19.22 -25.75 6.86
N LEU A 408 -19.50 -25.15 8.02
CA LEU A 408 -19.52 -23.69 8.18
C LEU A 408 -18.15 -23.06 7.87
N ILE A 409 -17.08 -23.65 8.39
CA ILE A 409 -15.71 -23.20 8.11
C ILE A 409 -15.41 -23.31 6.62
N LEU A 410 -15.77 -24.43 5.97
CA LEU A 410 -15.58 -24.63 4.53
C LEU A 410 -16.37 -23.62 3.70
N VAL A 411 -17.63 -23.33 4.04
CA VAL A 411 -18.41 -22.27 3.36
C VAL A 411 -17.66 -20.94 3.44
N ILE A 412 -17.19 -20.55 4.62
CA ILE A 412 -16.44 -19.30 4.83
C ILE A 412 -15.18 -19.29 3.97
N ILE A 413 -14.36 -20.35 4.02
CA ILE A 413 -13.09 -20.42 3.30
C ILE A 413 -13.30 -20.36 1.78
N TYR A 414 -14.18 -21.21 1.24
CA TYR A 414 -14.42 -21.25 -0.20
C TYR A 414 -15.07 -19.97 -0.72
N SER A 415 -16.07 -19.43 0.00
CA SER A 415 -16.72 -18.17 -0.38
C SER A 415 -15.75 -17.00 -0.32
N TYR A 416 -14.93 -16.93 0.74
CA TYR A 416 -13.92 -15.87 0.90
C TYR A 416 -12.85 -15.96 -0.18
N TYR A 417 -12.36 -17.16 -0.50
CA TYR A 417 -11.38 -17.36 -1.57
C TYR A 417 -11.93 -16.95 -2.94
N SER A 418 -13.15 -17.38 -3.29
CA SER A 418 -13.81 -16.94 -4.54
C SER A 418 -14.04 -15.43 -4.57
N TYR A 419 -14.44 -14.83 -3.45
CA TYR A 419 -14.58 -13.38 -3.33
C TYR A 419 -13.24 -12.65 -3.56
N GLN A 420 -12.14 -13.17 -3.02
CA GLN A 420 -10.81 -12.57 -3.21
C GLN A 420 -10.35 -12.62 -4.68
N LEU A 421 -10.59 -13.74 -5.37
CA LEU A 421 -10.35 -13.84 -6.81
C LEU A 421 -11.19 -12.85 -7.61
N TYR A 422 -12.49 -12.76 -7.31
CA TYR A 422 -13.37 -11.79 -7.96
C TYR A 422 -12.92 -10.34 -7.72
N LYS A 423 -12.57 -10.00 -6.47
CA LYS A 423 -12.12 -8.65 -6.09
C LYS A 423 -10.84 -8.25 -6.82
N LYS A 424 -9.90 -9.18 -7.02
CA LYS A 424 -8.65 -8.95 -7.75
C LYS A 424 -8.79 -9.11 -9.27
N SER A 425 -9.98 -9.39 -9.79
CA SER A 425 -10.18 -9.55 -11.24
C SER A 425 -10.16 -8.22 -11.99
N PRO A 426 -9.60 -8.18 -13.22
CA PRO A 426 -9.70 -7.04 -14.10
C PRO A 426 -11.15 -6.60 -14.28
N ASN A 427 -11.42 -5.32 -14.01
CA ASN A 427 -12.74 -4.69 -14.07
C ASN A 427 -13.80 -5.31 -13.13
N GLN A 428 -13.40 -6.12 -12.14
CA GLN A 428 -14.33 -6.86 -11.26
C GLN A 428 -15.38 -7.64 -12.06
N THR A 429 -14.93 -8.29 -13.13
CA THR A 429 -15.77 -9.13 -13.98
C THR A 429 -15.35 -10.59 -13.82
N ILE A 430 -16.31 -11.51 -13.82
CA ILE A 430 -16.01 -12.96 -13.77
C ILE A 430 -15.12 -13.35 -14.96
N TYR A 431 -15.37 -12.77 -16.14
CA TYR A 431 -14.53 -12.96 -17.32
C TYR A 431 -13.09 -12.48 -17.13
N GLY A 432 -12.85 -11.46 -16.29
CA GLY A 432 -11.52 -11.02 -15.92
C GLY A 432 -10.74 -12.08 -15.13
N ILE A 433 -11.41 -12.95 -14.37
CA ILE A 433 -10.74 -14.00 -13.58
C ILE A 433 -9.96 -14.97 -14.47
N ARG A 434 -10.42 -15.16 -15.72
CA ARG A 434 -9.77 -16.06 -16.67
C ARG A 434 -8.31 -15.70 -16.92
N SER A 435 -7.93 -14.42 -16.85
CA SER A 435 -6.56 -13.96 -17.09
C SER A 435 -5.68 -13.89 -15.85
N MET A 436 -6.17 -14.36 -14.69
CA MET A 436 -5.42 -14.31 -13.43
C MET A 436 -4.56 -15.56 -13.23
N ILE A 437 -3.29 -15.36 -12.87
CA ILE A 437 -2.39 -16.37 -12.32
C ILE A 437 -2.15 -16.03 -10.85
N VAL A 438 -2.39 -16.97 -9.94
CA VAL A 438 -2.06 -16.83 -8.52
C VAL A 438 -0.68 -17.45 -8.28
N GLU A 439 0.33 -16.61 -8.02
CA GLU A 439 1.71 -17.03 -7.76
C GLU A 439 2.10 -16.68 -6.32
N GLY A 440 2.29 -17.70 -5.48
CA GLY A 440 2.41 -17.49 -4.04
C GLY A 440 1.21 -16.68 -3.54
N ASP A 441 1.44 -15.55 -2.89
CA ASP A 441 0.35 -14.70 -2.38
C ASP A 441 -0.04 -13.54 -3.30
N ASP A 442 0.62 -13.44 -4.45
CA ASP A 442 0.41 -12.40 -5.45
C ASP A 442 -0.42 -12.91 -6.64
N ILE A 443 -0.98 -11.96 -7.39
CA ILE A 443 -1.73 -12.24 -8.62
C ILE A 443 -1.09 -11.51 -9.78
N LYS A 444 -0.77 -12.26 -10.83
CA LYS A 444 -0.36 -11.73 -12.14
C LYS A 444 -1.52 -11.80 -13.12
N HIS A 445 -1.51 -10.90 -14.09
CA HIS A 445 -2.49 -10.89 -15.17
C HIS A 445 -1.81 -11.20 -16.50
N ILE A 446 -2.35 -12.17 -17.25
CA ILE A 446 -1.92 -12.47 -18.61
C ILE A 446 -2.73 -11.61 -19.58
N ASN A 447 -2.05 -10.98 -20.54
CA ASN A 447 -2.73 -10.37 -21.68
C ASN A 447 -3.19 -11.48 -22.63
N LEU A 448 -4.44 -11.91 -22.50
CA LEU A 448 -5.03 -12.85 -23.44
C LEU A 448 -5.40 -12.12 -24.73
N PRO A 449 -5.08 -12.67 -25.91
CA PRO A 449 -5.57 -12.11 -27.16
C PRO A 449 -7.11 -12.08 -27.14
N ASN A 450 -7.68 -10.91 -27.47
CA ASN A 450 -9.13 -10.78 -27.58
C ASN A 450 -9.61 -11.74 -28.68
N ILE A 451 -10.50 -12.68 -28.32
CA ILE A 451 -11.07 -13.66 -29.26
C ILE A 451 -11.80 -12.96 -30.43
N GLU A 452 -12.18 -11.69 -30.29
CA GLU A 452 -12.75 -10.87 -31.36
C GLU A 452 -11.78 -10.48 -32.49
N SER A 453 -10.45 -10.65 -32.34
CA SER A 453 -9.48 -10.38 -33.42
C SER A 453 -9.11 -11.60 -34.26
N ILE A 454 -9.71 -12.77 -34.01
CA ILE A 454 -9.53 -13.96 -34.85
C ILE A 454 -10.74 -14.08 -35.79
N SER A 455 -10.91 -13.10 -36.67
CA SER A 455 -11.66 -13.33 -37.91
C SER A 455 -10.77 -14.16 -38.83
N VAL A 456 -10.94 -15.48 -38.81
CA VAL A 456 -10.36 -16.38 -39.80
C VAL A 456 -10.88 -15.93 -41.16
N SER A 457 -10.03 -15.26 -41.95
CA SER A 457 -10.30 -15.00 -43.36
C SER A 457 -10.21 -16.33 -44.10
N PHE A 458 -11.30 -17.10 -44.11
CA PHE A 458 -11.49 -18.14 -45.10
C PHE A 458 -11.61 -17.45 -46.46
N ASN A 459 -10.53 -17.43 -47.23
CA ASN A 459 -10.55 -16.98 -48.61
C ASN A 459 -10.66 -18.22 -49.51
N PRO A 460 -11.83 -18.55 -50.08
CA PRO A 460 -12.03 -19.78 -50.83
C PRO A 460 -11.71 -19.54 -52.31
N THR A 461 -10.45 -19.30 -52.66
CA THR A 461 -10.06 -19.24 -54.09
C THR A 461 -8.55 -19.39 -54.24
N THR A 462 -8.10 -20.63 -54.50
CA THR A 462 -7.10 -20.93 -55.53
C THR A 462 -7.08 -22.44 -55.77
N LYS A 463 -7.41 -22.83 -57.01
CA LYS A 463 -7.42 -24.19 -57.55
C LYS A 463 -6.04 -24.85 -57.48
N PRO A 464 -5.97 -26.20 -57.51
CA PRO A 464 -4.72 -26.93 -57.52
C PRO A 464 -4.14 -26.95 -58.93
N THR A 465 -2.86 -26.63 -59.08
CA THR A 465 -2.08 -27.08 -60.23
C THR A 465 -0.72 -27.58 -59.76
N SER A 466 -0.47 -28.79 -60.23
CA SER A 466 0.66 -29.67 -60.02
C SER A 466 1.95 -29.13 -60.63
N ASP A 467 3.02 -29.86 -60.30
CA ASP A 467 4.31 -29.91 -60.99
C ASP A 467 5.30 -28.78 -60.62
N ARG A 468 6.60 -29.00 -60.46
CA ARG A 468 7.46 -30.15 -60.11
C ARG A 468 8.87 -29.52 -60.10
N VAL A 469 9.75 -30.04 -59.24
CA VAL A 469 11.21 -30.15 -59.47
C VAL A 469 12.09 -28.92 -59.17
N PHE A 470 12.80 -29.08 -58.05
CA PHE A 470 14.20 -28.71 -57.73
C PHE A 470 15.12 -28.34 -58.90
N THR A 471 15.98 -27.32 -58.70
CA THR A 471 17.40 -27.51 -58.37
C THR A 471 18.10 -26.18 -58.12
N ASN A 472 18.65 -26.06 -56.91
CA ASN A 472 20.03 -25.72 -56.55
C ASN A 472 20.83 -24.56 -57.19
N THR A 473 21.56 -23.94 -56.25
CA THR A 473 22.98 -23.52 -56.26
C THR A 473 23.36 -22.07 -56.60
N THR A 474 23.80 -21.40 -55.52
CA THR A 474 25.03 -20.59 -55.35
C THR A 474 25.19 -19.29 -56.12
N SER A 475 24.99 -18.18 -55.40
CA SER A 475 26.07 -17.30 -54.90
C SER A 475 25.55 -16.48 -53.71
#